data_AF-A0A8T3AJZ9-F1
#
_entry.id   AF-A0A8T3AJZ9-F1
#
_cell.length_a   1.000
_cell.length_b   1.000
_cell.length_c   1.000
_cell.angle_alpha   90.00
_cell.angle_beta   90.00
_cell.angle_gamma   90.00
#
_symmetry.space_group_name_H-M   'P 1'
#
loop_
_entity.id
_entity.type
_entity.pdbx_description
1 polymer ?
#
loop_
_entity_poly.entity_id
_entity_poly.type
_entity_poly.pdbx_seq_one_letter_code
_entity_poly.pdbx_strand_id
1 'polypeptide(L)'
;MESKQDPVAAGKGSFDLFNLSSRWASAWAESSSAAKTDEEEPSYLNTFNSSGMFQMVSMDKMSVQYVGSPQHFYDVGAVQANCPAPTRRIAYYFEMTVKNAGQKGQIAIGFTTKEFNLRRKPGWEANSCGYHGDDGYLYHGQEKGEPFGPKYTSDDTVGAGINYSTQEFFFTKNGELVGTVCKDIKGLLYPTIAVHGTNEEIVRSYLLHYGYQDTVNSFDVESGIMSPHIPTPQENGFHEQGDAYELSNRKILRQFIMNGDIDSVFRSLHEWYPQIMQIDTSVICFLLHSQRFIEYIRDVIALLAYEDPSKSCVGHLLHSGQREFVADAVNAMVLATSPGSKRTEDWAFSSLEKLLKQLTQCSLERRALYGEQGEVFDVHKVVHTRRSIV
;
A
#
# COMPACT_ATOMS: atom_id res chain seq x y z
N MET A 1 78.54 -14.24 38.74
CA MET A 1 78.13 -13.14 39.65
C MET A 1 76.67 -13.37 40.01
N GLU A 2 76.45 -13.85 41.24
CA GLU A 2 75.21 -13.68 42.03
C GLU A 2 74.77 -12.20 42.01
N SER A 3 73.53 -11.74 42.22
CA SER A 3 72.24 -12.31 42.64
C SER A 3 71.10 -11.28 42.39
N LYS A 4 69.88 -11.79 42.17
CA LYS A 4 68.53 -11.31 42.59
C LYS A 4 68.13 -9.82 42.52
N GLN A 5 67.01 -9.55 41.82
CA GLN A 5 65.68 -9.28 42.42
C GLN A 5 64.53 -9.25 41.37
N ASP A 6 63.87 -10.40 41.19
CA ASP A 6 62.42 -10.74 41.23
C ASP A 6 61.30 -9.65 41.38
N PRO A 7 59.99 -9.93 41.09
CA PRO A 7 59.35 -10.54 39.89
C PRO A 7 57.87 -10.04 39.61
N VAL A 8 57.13 -10.83 38.77
CA VAL A 8 55.65 -11.06 38.67
C VAL A 8 54.88 -10.27 37.57
N ALA A 9 54.63 -10.81 36.36
CA ALA A 9 53.69 -11.86 35.87
C ALA A 9 52.27 -11.32 35.53
N ALA A 10 51.87 -11.29 34.25
CA ALA A 10 51.05 -12.29 33.52
C ALA A 10 49.66 -12.53 34.15
N GLY A 11 48.50 -12.51 33.50
CA GLY A 11 48.07 -12.45 32.10
C GLY A 11 46.64 -13.03 32.03
N LYS A 12 45.93 -12.75 30.92
CA LYS A 12 44.67 -13.36 30.41
C LYS A 12 43.33 -13.04 31.09
N GLY A 13 42.39 -12.61 30.23
CA GLY A 13 41.16 -13.38 29.99
C GLY A 13 39.84 -12.75 30.44
N SER A 14 38.99 -12.45 29.45
CA SER A 14 37.52 -12.59 29.39
C SER A 14 36.69 -12.20 30.62
N PHE A 15 35.76 -11.26 30.44
CA PHE A 15 34.61 -11.12 31.34
C PHE A 15 33.30 -11.22 30.55
N ASP A 16 32.51 -12.23 30.95
CA ASP A 16 31.19 -12.58 30.45
C ASP A 16 30.11 -12.30 31.52
N LEU A 17 28.89 -12.18 31.04
CA LEU A 17 27.64 -11.80 31.68
C LEU A 17 27.09 -12.78 32.74
N PHE A 18 26.16 -12.25 33.54
CA PHE A 18 25.15 -12.91 34.38
C PHE A 18 25.63 -13.67 35.63
N ASN A 19 25.54 -13.02 36.80
CA ASN A 19 24.82 -13.57 37.96
C ASN A 19 24.78 -12.58 39.13
N LEU A 20 23.58 -12.19 39.56
CA LEU A 20 23.07 -12.41 40.91
C LEU A 20 21.84 -11.55 41.13
N SER A 21 20.70 -12.23 41.08
CA SER A 21 19.50 -11.84 41.78
C SER A 21 19.78 -11.63 43.28
N SER A 22 18.97 -10.74 43.86
CA SER A 22 18.48 -10.77 45.24
C SER A 22 19.49 -10.54 46.37
N ARG A 23 19.37 -9.37 47.02
CA ARG A 23 19.24 -9.22 48.49
C ARG A 23 19.14 -7.75 48.90
N TRP A 24 17.93 -7.25 49.11
CA TRP A 24 17.45 -6.97 50.47
C TRP A 24 15.93 -6.74 50.43
N ALA A 25 15.26 -7.39 51.37
CA ALA A 25 13.83 -7.37 51.54
C ALA A 25 13.39 -6.13 52.33
N SER A 26 12.26 -5.60 51.91
CA SER A 26 11.17 -5.01 52.68
C SER A 26 11.30 -4.98 54.21
N ALA A 27 10.98 -3.84 54.83
CA ALA A 27 9.68 -3.59 55.46
C ALA A 27 9.74 -2.68 56.72
N TRP A 28 8.78 -1.75 56.77
CA TRP A 28 8.17 -1.03 57.92
C TRP A 28 8.90 0.22 58.45
N ALA A 29 8.23 1.35 58.71
CA ALA A 29 6.85 1.81 58.50
C ALA A 29 6.78 3.35 58.70
N GLU A 30 5.87 4.00 57.96
CA GLU A 30 5.09 5.23 58.27
C GLU A 30 5.81 6.56 58.57
N SER A 31 5.35 7.74 58.18
CA SER A 31 4.21 8.22 57.37
C SER A 31 4.43 9.73 57.17
N SER A 32 4.18 10.27 55.97
CA SER A 32 3.68 11.64 55.77
C SER A 32 3.42 11.90 54.28
N SER A 33 2.14 11.75 53.94
CA SER A 33 1.39 12.21 52.76
C SER A 33 2.07 13.19 51.78
N ALA A 34 2.23 12.73 50.52
CA ALA A 34 1.75 13.39 49.30
C ALA A 34 2.16 12.58 48.05
N ALA A 35 1.46 11.48 47.77
CA ALA A 35 1.61 10.81 46.46
C ALA A 35 0.82 11.61 45.41
N LYS A 36 1.51 12.47 44.65
CA LYS A 36 1.03 12.90 43.34
C LYS A 36 1.11 11.70 42.40
N THR A 37 -0.02 11.02 42.19
CA THR A 37 -0.17 10.04 41.13
C THR A 37 -0.64 10.77 39.87
N ASP A 38 0.31 11.31 39.10
CA ASP A 38 0.00 11.86 37.78
C ASP A 38 -0.43 10.69 36.87
N GLU A 39 -1.61 10.82 36.26
CA GLU A 39 -2.15 9.86 35.28
C GLU A 39 -1.27 9.90 34.02
N GLU A 40 -0.83 8.73 33.54
CA GLU A 40 0.07 8.63 32.39
C GLU A 40 -0.65 9.04 31.09
N GLU A 41 -0.02 9.89 30.27
CA GLU A 41 -0.65 10.48 29.08
C GLU A 41 -0.27 9.73 27.78
N PRO A 42 -1.20 9.58 26.83
CA PRO A 42 -0.91 8.96 25.54
C PRO A 42 0.19 9.72 24.80
N SER A 43 1.25 9.03 24.42
CA SER A 43 2.44 9.63 23.80
C SER A 43 2.92 8.93 22.54
N TYR A 44 2.47 7.69 22.27
CA TYR A 44 2.81 7.00 21.04
C TYR A 44 1.78 5.94 20.63
N LEU A 45 1.81 5.53 19.35
CA LEU A 45 0.98 4.44 18.82
C LEU A 45 1.56 3.07 19.23
N ASN A 46 0.73 2.21 19.82
CA ASN A 46 1.13 0.89 20.27
C ASN A 46 1.04 -0.15 19.13
N THR A 47 2.05 -0.18 18.28
CA THR A 47 2.10 -1.11 17.14
C THR A 47 2.32 -2.58 17.55
N PHE A 48 2.84 -2.85 18.75
CA PHE A 48 2.98 -4.21 19.29
C PHE A 48 1.63 -4.88 19.56
N ASN A 49 0.63 -4.08 19.96
CA ASN A 49 -0.74 -4.53 20.19
C ASN A 49 -1.69 -3.85 19.18
N SER A 50 -1.39 -4.03 17.89
CA SER A 50 -2.22 -3.60 16.77
C SER A 50 -2.84 -4.80 16.06
N SER A 51 -3.82 -4.61 15.17
CA SER A 51 -4.32 -5.71 14.32
C SER A 51 -3.32 -6.24 13.29
N GLY A 52 -2.12 -5.66 13.25
CA GLY A 52 -1.01 -6.08 12.39
C GLY A 52 -0.75 -5.15 11.22
N MET A 53 0.38 -5.36 10.54
CA MET A 53 0.77 -4.71 9.28
C MET A 53 0.89 -3.17 9.34
N PHE A 54 1.14 -2.60 10.52
CA PHE A 54 1.61 -1.23 10.65
C PHE A 54 3.13 -1.22 10.70
N GLN A 55 3.75 -0.59 9.70
CA GLN A 55 5.16 -0.27 9.71
C GLN A 55 5.36 1.10 10.38
N MET A 56 6.27 1.15 11.34
CA MET A 56 6.70 2.42 11.93
C MET A 56 7.57 3.17 10.93
N VAL A 57 7.20 4.42 10.62
CA VAL A 57 7.90 5.28 9.64
C VAL A 57 8.83 6.29 10.32
N SER A 58 8.60 6.58 11.60
CA SER A 58 9.44 7.48 12.41
C SER A 58 9.85 6.82 13.73
N MET A 59 11.02 7.19 14.27
CA MET A 59 11.51 6.68 15.56
C MET A 59 10.70 7.18 16.77
N ASP A 60 9.94 8.27 16.59
CA ASP A 60 9.06 8.86 17.62
C ASP A 60 7.79 8.04 17.89
N LYS A 61 7.53 6.99 17.11
CA LYS A 61 6.32 6.15 17.22
C LYS A 61 5.00 6.87 16.93
N MET A 62 5.04 7.99 16.21
CA MET A 62 3.87 8.82 15.87
C MET A 62 3.48 8.80 14.40
N SER A 63 4.33 8.27 13.53
CA SER A 63 4.04 8.10 12.10
C SER A 63 3.98 6.61 11.73
N VAL A 64 2.81 6.13 11.32
CA VAL A 64 2.60 4.73 10.88
C VAL A 64 2.19 4.67 9.41
N GLN A 65 2.65 3.63 8.73
CA GLN A 65 2.19 3.26 7.39
C GLN A 65 1.56 1.88 7.47
N TYR A 66 0.35 1.74 6.93
CA TYR A 66 -0.27 0.43 6.81
C TYR A 66 0.22 -0.27 5.54
N VAL A 67 0.71 -1.50 5.70
CA VAL A 67 1.29 -2.34 4.65
C VAL A 67 0.52 -3.66 4.48
N GLY A 68 -0.70 -3.74 5.01
CA GLY A 68 -1.52 -4.95 4.98
C GLY A 68 -1.93 -5.37 3.57
N SER A 69 -2.05 -6.69 3.35
CA SER A 69 -2.58 -7.26 2.11
C SER A 69 -4.07 -7.54 2.28
N PRO A 70 -4.96 -6.98 1.46
CA PRO A 70 -6.39 -7.21 1.53
C PRO A 70 -6.70 -8.50 0.77
N GLN A 71 -6.71 -9.63 1.47
CA GLN A 71 -7.30 -10.84 0.89
C GLN A 71 -8.78 -10.94 1.28
N HIS A 72 -9.24 -10.11 2.23
CA HIS A 72 -10.63 -10.10 2.68
C HIS A 72 -11.18 -8.69 2.88
N PHE A 73 -12.47 -8.53 2.59
CA PHE A 73 -13.30 -7.33 2.82
C PHE A 73 -13.29 -6.81 4.28
N TYR A 74 -12.62 -7.53 5.19
CA TYR A 74 -12.52 -7.28 6.63
C TYR A 74 -11.12 -6.84 7.09
N ASP A 75 -10.17 -6.61 6.18
CA ASP A 75 -8.77 -6.29 6.51
C ASP A 75 -8.59 -4.82 6.95
N VAL A 76 -9.26 -4.42 8.04
CA VAL A 76 -9.05 -3.14 8.71
C VAL A 76 -7.83 -3.22 9.61
N GLY A 77 -6.87 -2.32 9.41
CA GLY A 77 -5.81 -2.04 10.36
C GLY A 77 -6.27 -0.99 11.37
N ALA A 78 -6.28 -1.30 12.67
CA ALA A 78 -6.48 -0.32 13.73
C ALA A 78 -5.33 -0.38 14.74
N VAL A 79 -4.98 0.79 15.28
CA VAL A 79 -3.92 0.94 16.28
C VAL A 79 -4.37 1.92 17.36
N GLN A 80 -4.20 1.49 18.61
CA GLN A 80 -4.45 2.29 19.81
C GLN A 80 -3.17 3.01 20.24
N ALA A 81 -3.34 4.11 20.97
CA ALA A 81 -2.23 4.68 21.74
C ALA A 81 -1.76 3.73 22.86
N ASN A 82 -0.59 4.01 23.44
CA ASN A 82 0.05 3.21 24.47
C ASN A 82 -0.72 3.14 25.81
N CYS A 83 -1.50 4.17 26.13
CA CYS A 83 -2.32 4.25 27.32
C CYS A 83 -3.64 5.01 27.00
N PRO A 84 -4.65 4.97 27.89
CA PRO A 84 -5.93 5.62 27.63
C PRO A 84 -5.86 7.14 27.79
N ALA A 85 -6.84 7.83 27.22
CA ALA A 85 -7.06 9.26 27.42
C ALA A 85 -7.23 9.57 28.92
N PRO A 86 -6.49 10.56 29.47
CA PRO A 86 -6.55 10.91 30.88
C PRO A 86 -7.93 11.40 31.29
N THR A 87 -8.48 10.81 32.34
CA THR A 87 -9.85 11.07 32.81
C THR A 87 -9.93 12.18 33.84
N ARG A 88 -8.82 12.56 34.48
CA ARG A 88 -8.76 13.63 35.50
C ARG A 88 -8.53 15.02 34.89
N ARG A 89 -8.96 15.22 33.65
CA ARG A 89 -8.86 16.48 32.87
C ARG A 89 -10.27 16.97 32.49
N ILE A 90 -10.41 18.25 32.19
CA ILE A 90 -11.69 18.82 31.68
C ILE A 90 -11.97 18.30 30.26
N ALA A 91 -10.91 18.18 29.47
CA ALA A 91 -10.97 17.62 28.14
C ALA A 91 -9.65 16.91 27.78
N TYR A 92 -9.74 15.99 26.83
CA TYR A 92 -8.61 15.37 26.14
C TYR A 92 -8.80 15.52 24.63
N TYR A 93 -7.71 15.70 23.88
CA TYR A 93 -7.75 15.94 22.45
C TYR A 93 -6.48 15.40 21.79
N PHE A 94 -6.62 14.79 20.61
CA PHE A 94 -5.51 14.41 19.77
C PHE A 94 -5.85 14.61 18.29
N GLU A 95 -4.82 14.74 17.46
CA GLU A 95 -4.95 14.93 16.02
C GLU A 95 -4.17 13.88 15.24
N MET A 96 -4.63 13.64 14.02
CA MET A 96 -3.93 12.88 13.00
C MET A 96 -3.90 13.71 11.72
N THR A 97 -2.72 13.81 11.09
CA THR A 97 -2.58 14.33 9.73
C THR A 97 -2.52 13.17 8.75
N VAL A 98 -3.38 13.19 7.73
CA VAL A 98 -3.38 12.17 6.69
C VAL A 98 -2.31 12.50 5.67
N LYS A 99 -1.24 11.70 5.61
CA LYS A 99 -0.19 11.89 4.58
C LYS A 99 -0.55 11.26 3.23
N ASN A 100 -1.27 10.15 3.26
CA ASN A 100 -1.76 9.46 2.08
C ASN A 100 -3.04 8.71 2.44
N ALA A 101 -4.16 9.13 1.86
CA ALA A 101 -5.46 8.54 2.10
C ALA A 101 -5.70 7.20 1.38
N GLY A 102 -4.83 6.86 0.42
CA GLY A 102 -5.09 5.78 -0.54
C GLY A 102 -6.31 6.07 -1.40
N GLN A 103 -6.69 5.11 -2.24
CA GLN A 103 -7.76 5.31 -3.22
C GLN A 103 -9.16 5.47 -2.62
N LYS A 104 -9.49 4.71 -1.56
CA LYS A 104 -10.81 4.74 -0.93
C LYS A 104 -10.93 5.77 0.20
N GLY A 105 -9.83 6.35 0.68
CA GLY A 105 -9.85 7.31 1.79
C GLY A 105 -10.42 6.73 3.10
N GLN A 106 -10.37 5.40 3.25
CA GLN A 106 -11.03 4.68 4.34
C GLN A 106 -10.19 4.73 5.62
N ILE A 107 -10.16 5.94 6.17
CA ILE A 107 -9.44 6.29 7.39
C ILE A 107 -10.50 6.62 8.44
N ALA A 108 -10.24 6.22 9.68
CA ALA A 108 -11.08 6.56 10.82
C ALA A 108 -10.23 7.03 11.99
N ILE A 109 -10.76 8.00 12.74
CA ILE A 109 -10.22 8.49 14.00
C ILE A 109 -11.29 8.39 15.07
N GLY A 110 -10.91 8.03 16.30
CA GLY A 110 -11.86 8.01 17.41
C GLY A 110 -11.32 7.39 18.68
N PHE A 111 -12.24 6.82 19.45
CA PHE A 111 -11.99 6.27 20.77
C PHE A 111 -12.55 4.86 20.90
N THR A 112 -11.75 3.95 21.46
CA THR A 112 -12.14 2.55 21.68
C THR A 112 -11.75 2.06 23.07
N THR A 113 -12.39 1.01 23.57
CA THR A 113 -11.98 0.35 24.81
C THR A 113 -10.75 -0.55 24.61
N LYS A 114 -10.09 -0.94 25.70
CA LYS A 114 -8.90 -1.79 25.66
C LYS A 114 -9.12 -3.12 24.92
N GLU A 115 -10.31 -3.70 25.06
CA GLU A 115 -10.69 -5.00 24.50
C GLU A 115 -11.26 -4.90 23.07
N PHE A 116 -11.26 -3.72 22.47
CA PHE A 116 -11.81 -3.49 21.14
C PHE A 116 -11.14 -4.39 20.09
N ASN A 117 -11.95 -4.92 19.17
CA ASN A 117 -11.44 -5.72 18.06
C ASN A 117 -10.70 -4.83 17.06
N LEU A 118 -9.36 -4.87 17.09
CA LEU A 118 -8.53 -4.02 16.22
C LEU A 118 -8.65 -4.35 14.72
N ARG A 119 -9.38 -5.40 14.34
CA ARG A 119 -9.76 -5.68 12.94
C ARG A 119 -10.99 -4.90 12.49
N ARG A 120 -11.35 -3.84 13.22
CA ARG A 120 -12.55 -3.02 13.01
C ARG A 120 -12.19 -1.54 13.13
N LYS A 121 -12.96 -0.68 12.48
CA LYS A 121 -12.80 0.77 12.61
C LYS A 121 -13.49 1.26 13.89
N PRO A 122 -12.95 2.28 14.58
CA PRO A 122 -13.64 2.93 15.70
C PRO A 122 -15.08 3.29 15.34
N GLY A 123 -16.03 2.95 16.21
CA GLY A 123 -17.45 3.20 16.02
C GLY A 123 -18.26 2.00 15.49
N TRP A 124 -17.62 1.00 14.88
CA TRP A 124 -18.31 -0.16 14.28
C TRP A 124 -18.72 -1.27 15.27
N GLU A 125 -18.19 -1.24 16.49
CA GLU A 125 -18.57 -2.18 17.55
C GLU A 125 -18.99 -1.42 18.81
N ALA A 126 -19.75 -2.09 19.68
CA ALA A 126 -20.17 -1.55 20.97
C ALA A 126 -18.97 -1.00 21.76
N ASN A 127 -19.23 0.06 22.54
CA ASN A 127 -18.20 0.76 23.32
C ASN A 127 -17.07 1.37 22.47
N SER A 128 -17.39 1.81 21.25
CA SER A 128 -16.48 2.60 20.43
C SER A 128 -17.20 3.73 19.71
N CYS A 129 -16.45 4.79 19.41
CA CYS A 129 -16.91 5.96 18.66
C CYS A 129 -15.85 6.33 17.62
N GLY A 130 -16.26 6.70 16.40
CA GLY A 130 -15.32 7.13 15.38
C GLY A 130 -15.94 7.94 14.26
N TYR A 131 -15.11 8.81 13.69
CA TYR A 131 -15.43 9.66 12.54
C TYR A 131 -14.63 9.19 11.32
N HIS A 132 -15.32 8.88 10.22
CA HIS A 132 -14.75 8.19 9.06
C HIS A 132 -14.57 9.16 7.89
N GLY A 133 -13.43 9.05 7.19
CA GLY A 133 -13.03 9.99 6.16
C GLY A 133 -13.67 9.76 4.80
N ASP A 134 -14.06 8.53 4.49
CA ASP A 134 -14.60 8.14 3.19
C ASP A 134 -16.03 8.63 2.95
N ASP A 135 -16.82 8.77 4.02
CA ASP A 135 -18.22 9.21 3.98
C ASP A 135 -18.51 10.48 4.80
N GLY A 136 -17.64 10.81 5.75
CA GLY A 136 -17.86 11.92 6.69
C GLY A 136 -18.84 11.55 7.81
N TYR A 137 -19.11 10.27 8.03
CA TYR A 137 -20.11 9.80 8.99
C TYR A 137 -19.51 9.56 10.37
N LEU A 138 -20.38 9.68 11.37
CA LEU A 138 -20.11 9.28 12.73
C LEU A 138 -20.65 7.87 12.97
N TYR A 139 -19.80 7.02 13.52
CA TYR A 139 -20.13 5.66 13.92
C TYR A 139 -20.03 5.56 15.44
N HIS A 140 -21.05 4.99 16.07
CA HIS A 140 -21.16 4.94 17.52
C HIS A 140 -21.80 3.63 17.97
N GLY A 141 -20.96 2.63 18.26
CA GLY A 141 -21.41 1.34 18.77
C GLY A 141 -21.98 0.37 17.73
N GLN A 142 -22.07 0.74 16.45
CA GLN A 142 -22.76 -0.04 15.40
C GLN A 142 -22.23 0.29 13.99
N GLU A 143 -22.36 -0.65 13.05
CA GLU A 143 -21.94 -0.50 11.65
C GLU A 143 -22.79 0.49 10.85
N LYS A 144 -23.93 0.93 11.38
CA LYS A 144 -24.75 1.96 10.74
C LYS A 144 -24.24 3.33 11.20
N GLY A 145 -23.55 4.02 10.29
CA GLY A 145 -23.11 5.40 10.51
C GLY A 145 -24.23 6.40 10.27
N GLU A 146 -24.08 7.59 10.87
CA GLU A 146 -25.00 8.71 10.70
C GLU A 146 -24.24 9.91 10.08
N PRO A 147 -24.87 10.69 9.18
CA PRO A 147 -24.27 11.90 8.63
C PRO A 147 -23.82 12.85 9.75
N PHE A 148 -22.58 13.32 9.68
CA PHE A 148 -22.00 14.10 10.78
C PHE A 148 -21.15 15.27 10.31
N GLY A 149 -20.19 15.03 9.42
CA GLY A 149 -19.23 16.04 8.99
C GLY A 149 -18.85 15.92 7.52
N PRO A 150 -17.95 16.79 7.05
CA PRO A 150 -17.37 16.66 5.72
C PRO A 150 -16.53 15.38 5.62
N LYS A 151 -16.24 14.91 4.41
CA LYS A 151 -15.19 13.90 4.18
C LYS A 151 -13.81 14.48 4.49
N TYR A 152 -12.81 13.62 4.70
CA TYR A 152 -11.42 14.05 4.84
C TYR A 152 -10.45 13.09 4.12
N THR A 153 -9.34 13.64 3.63
CA THR A 153 -8.39 12.92 2.76
C THR A 153 -6.96 13.39 2.99
N SER A 154 -6.03 13.04 2.09
CA SER A 154 -4.63 13.48 2.12
C SER A 154 -4.52 14.97 2.38
N ASP A 155 -3.55 15.33 3.21
CA ASP A 155 -3.22 16.68 3.68
C ASP A 155 -4.21 17.31 4.68
N ASP A 156 -5.36 16.68 4.95
CA ASP A 156 -6.22 17.10 6.05
C ASP A 156 -5.63 16.70 7.42
N THR A 157 -5.85 17.56 8.41
CA THR A 157 -5.63 17.26 9.83
C THR A 157 -6.97 17.10 10.53
N VAL A 158 -7.20 15.96 11.15
CA VAL A 158 -8.47 15.60 11.78
C VAL A 158 -8.22 15.31 13.24
N GLY A 159 -9.02 15.89 14.13
CA GLY A 159 -8.91 15.71 15.56
C GLY A 159 -10.11 15.00 16.16
N ALA A 160 -9.87 14.33 17.26
CA ALA A 160 -10.90 13.74 18.10
C ALA A 160 -10.62 14.08 19.56
N GLY A 161 -11.67 14.43 20.29
CA GLY A 161 -11.56 14.80 21.68
C GLY A 161 -12.73 14.34 22.53
N ILE A 162 -12.48 14.34 23.83
CA ILE A 162 -13.46 14.06 24.87
C ILE A 162 -13.57 15.31 25.72
N ASN A 163 -14.77 15.85 25.85
CA ASN A 163 -15.10 16.84 26.86
C ASN A 163 -15.73 16.11 28.06
N TYR A 164 -14.98 15.97 29.15
CA TYR A 164 -15.46 15.28 30.36
C TYR A 164 -16.44 16.14 31.17
N SER A 165 -16.45 17.47 30.98
CA SER A 165 -17.40 18.34 31.66
C SER A 165 -18.82 18.20 31.08
N THR A 166 -18.94 18.12 29.76
CA THR A 166 -20.22 17.96 29.05
C THR A 166 -20.56 16.50 28.75
N GLN A 167 -19.60 15.58 28.97
CA GLN A 167 -19.70 14.17 28.56
C GLN A 167 -20.00 14.04 27.06
N GLU A 168 -19.18 14.70 26.24
CA GLU A 168 -19.30 14.66 24.78
C GLU A 168 -17.99 14.21 24.13
N PHE A 169 -18.09 13.43 23.07
CA PHE A 169 -17.05 13.38 22.04
C PHE A 169 -17.20 14.58 21.12
N PHE A 170 -16.08 15.10 20.64
CA PHE A 170 -16.06 16.13 19.60
C PHE A 170 -14.99 15.82 18.57
N PHE A 171 -15.20 16.28 17.34
CA PHE A 171 -14.26 16.09 16.25
C PHE A 171 -13.97 17.40 15.55
N THR A 172 -12.79 17.51 14.98
CA THR A 172 -12.33 18.70 14.26
C THR A 172 -11.76 18.31 12.91
N LYS A 173 -11.78 19.24 11.97
CA LYS A 173 -11.09 19.14 10.68
C LYS A 173 -10.40 20.47 10.41
N ASN A 174 -9.09 20.42 10.17
CA ASN A 174 -8.24 21.58 9.86
C ASN A 174 -8.41 22.73 10.87
N GLY A 175 -8.52 22.38 12.16
CA GLY A 175 -8.70 23.32 13.26
C GLY A 175 -10.14 23.79 13.50
N GLU A 176 -11.10 23.43 12.65
CA GLU A 176 -12.51 23.79 12.81
C GLU A 176 -13.31 22.65 13.46
N LEU A 177 -14.24 22.99 14.37
CA LEU A 177 -15.13 22.02 15.00
C LEU A 177 -16.12 21.46 13.98
N VAL A 178 -16.15 20.14 13.84
CA VAL A 178 -17.10 19.43 12.96
C VAL A 178 -18.43 19.20 13.66
N GLY A 179 -18.39 18.72 14.91
CA GLY A 179 -19.59 18.44 15.69
C GLY A 179 -19.29 17.74 17.01
N THR A 180 -20.35 17.47 17.78
CA THR A 180 -20.29 16.75 19.06
C THR A 180 -21.31 15.63 19.10
N VAL A 181 -21.06 14.62 19.95
CA VAL A 181 -21.99 13.52 20.24
C VAL A 181 -21.85 13.12 21.72
N CYS A 182 -22.94 12.66 22.34
CA CYS A 182 -22.92 12.18 23.72
C CYS A 182 -21.90 11.05 23.90
N LYS A 183 -21.06 11.15 24.94
CA LYS A 183 -20.18 10.10 25.42
C LYS A 183 -20.96 9.21 26.39
N ASP A 184 -21.71 8.26 25.85
CA ASP A 184 -22.41 7.23 26.63
C ASP A 184 -21.52 6.01 26.96
N ILE A 185 -20.30 5.98 26.42
CA ILE A 185 -19.32 4.91 26.65
C ILE A 185 -18.65 5.06 28.01
N LYS A 186 -18.68 3.97 28.79
CA LYS A 186 -18.07 3.86 30.13
C LYS A 186 -16.67 3.25 30.06
N GLY A 187 -15.85 3.54 31.06
CA GLY A 187 -14.50 2.99 31.19
C GLY A 187 -13.42 3.85 30.54
N LEU A 188 -12.22 3.28 30.47
CA LEU A 188 -11.04 3.92 29.89
C LEU A 188 -11.07 3.81 28.37
N LEU A 189 -10.85 4.94 27.70
CA LEU A 189 -10.92 5.05 26.25
C LEU A 189 -9.54 5.35 25.68
N TYR A 190 -9.13 4.57 24.69
CA TYR A 190 -7.87 4.71 23.99
C TYR A 190 -8.09 5.56 22.74
N PRO A 191 -7.24 6.57 22.49
CA PRO A 191 -7.13 7.20 21.19
C PRO A 191 -6.79 6.14 20.15
N THR A 192 -7.57 6.08 19.08
CA THR A 192 -7.47 5.04 18.07
C THR A 192 -7.59 5.62 16.69
N ILE A 193 -6.69 5.18 15.80
CA ILE A 193 -6.80 5.42 14.36
C ILE A 193 -6.95 4.08 13.66
N ALA A 194 -7.66 4.10 12.54
CA ALA A 194 -7.78 2.92 11.67
C ALA A 194 -7.69 3.32 10.21
N VAL A 195 -7.15 2.41 9.41
CA VAL A 195 -7.00 2.55 7.97
C VAL A 195 -7.39 1.25 7.31
N HIS A 196 -7.95 1.37 6.10
CA HIS A 196 -8.18 0.24 5.22
C HIS A 196 -7.39 0.47 3.93
N GLY A 197 -6.36 -0.35 3.72
CA GLY A 197 -5.50 -0.27 2.55
C GLY A 197 -5.89 -1.31 1.51
N THR A 198 -6.10 -0.88 0.26
CA THR A 198 -6.29 -1.79 -0.87
C THR A 198 -4.97 -1.97 -1.65
N ASN A 199 -4.19 -3.03 -1.40
CA ASN A 199 -3.10 -3.42 -2.33
C ASN A 199 -3.64 -3.82 -3.73
N GLU A 200 -4.96 -3.93 -3.89
CA GLU A 200 -5.64 -4.02 -5.19
C GLU A 200 -5.19 -2.91 -6.13
N GLU A 201 -4.86 -1.71 -5.63
CA GLU A 201 -4.37 -0.61 -6.45
C GLU A 201 -3.06 -0.96 -7.17
N ILE A 202 -2.16 -1.73 -6.54
CA ILE A 202 -0.87 -2.08 -7.16
C ILE A 202 -1.10 -3.03 -8.34
N VAL A 203 -1.96 -4.04 -8.17
CA VAL A 203 -2.30 -5.01 -9.22
C VAL A 203 -3.16 -4.35 -10.29
N ARG A 204 -4.19 -3.60 -9.90
CA ARG A 204 -5.06 -2.85 -10.80
C ARG A 204 -4.29 -1.80 -11.59
N SER A 205 -3.37 -1.07 -10.95
CA SER A 205 -2.47 -0.13 -11.61
C SER A 205 -1.58 -0.83 -12.63
N TYR A 206 -1.03 -2.00 -12.32
CA TYR A 206 -0.32 -2.82 -13.30
C TYR A 206 -1.21 -3.19 -14.49
N LEU A 207 -2.43 -3.66 -14.24
CA LEU A 207 -3.36 -4.06 -15.29
C LEU A 207 -3.77 -2.88 -16.19
N LEU A 208 -4.04 -1.72 -15.60
CA LEU A 208 -4.31 -0.46 -16.31
C LEU A 208 -3.09 0.02 -17.10
N HIS A 209 -1.90 -0.08 -16.49
CA HIS A 209 -0.64 0.33 -17.11
C HIS A 209 -0.39 -0.45 -18.39
N TYR A 210 -0.59 -1.78 -18.39
CA TYR A 210 -0.34 -2.66 -19.54
C TYR A 210 -1.52 -2.85 -20.49
N GLY A 211 -2.66 -2.18 -20.25
CA GLY A 211 -3.80 -2.20 -21.16
C GLY A 211 -4.68 -3.45 -21.05
N TYR A 212 -4.62 -4.16 -19.91
CA TYR A 212 -5.40 -5.37 -19.64
C TYR A 212 -6.85 -5.05 -19.23
N GLN A 213 -7.54 -4.24 -20.03
CA GLN A 213 -8.88 -3.71 -19.72
C GLN A 213 -9.90 -4.79 -19.31
N ASP A 214 -9.97 -5.92 -20.03
CA ASP A 214 -10.94 -6.97 -19.69
C ASP A 214 -10.64 -7.62 -18.34
N THR A 215 -9.36 -7.79 -18.02
CA THR A 215 -8.92 -8.27 -16.71
C THR A 215 -9.20 -7.24 -15.64
N VAL A 216 -9.01 -5.94 -15.90
CA VAL A 216 -9.42 -4.86 -14.97
C VAL A 216 -10.92 -4.91 -14.72
N ASN A 217 -11.75 -5.08 -15.75
CA ASN A 217 -13.21 -5.11 -15.57
C ASN A 217 -13.63 -6.31 -14.72
N SER A 218 -13.09 -7.49 -15.00
CA SER A 218 -13.36 -8.69 -14.19
C SER A 218 -12.82 -8.55 -12.77
N PHE A 219 -11.63 -7.97 -12.61
CA PHE A 219 -11.02 -7.69 -11.32
C PHE A 219 -11.86 -6.70 -10.52
N ASP A 220 -12.36 -5.62 -11.13
CA ASP A 220 -13.19 -4.61 -10.48
C ASP A 220 -14.56 -5.17 -10.05
N VAL A 221 -15.14 -6.09 -10.83
CA VAL A 221 -16.38 -6.80 -10.43
C VAL A 221 -16.12 -7.72 -9.23
N GLU A 222 -15.04 -8.51 -9.27
CA GLU A 222 -14.71 -9.47 -8.20
C GLU A 222 -14.27 -8.77 -6.90
N SER A 223 -13.52 -7.66 -7.03
CA SER A 223 -13.11 -6.79 -5.92
C SER A 223 -14.26 -5.93 -5.36
N GLY A 224 -15.46 -6.02 -5.93
CA GLY A 224 -16.63 -5.22 -5.53
C GLY A 224 -16.47 -3.72 -5.77
N ILE A 225 -15.53 -3.32 -6.64
CA ILE A 225 -15.31 -1.94 -7.09
C ILE A 225 -16.43 -1.54 -8.07
N MET A 226 -16.95 -2.49 -8.86
CA MET A 226 -18.04 -2.28 -9.81
C MET A 226 -19.17 -3.28 -9.57
N SER A 227 -20.38 -2.80 -9.28
CA SER A 227 -21.55 -3.68 -9.07
C SER A 227 -22.12 -4.16 -10.41
N PRO A 228 -22.54 -5.42 -10.55
CA PRO A 228 -23.10 -5.91 -11.79
C PRO A 228 -24.55 -5.42 -11.93
N HIS A 229 -24.79 -4.23 -12.51
CA HIS A 229 -25.95 -3.95 -13.39
C HIS A 229 -25.98 -2.51 -13.98
N ILE A 230 -26.15 -2.48 -15.32
CA ILE A 230 -26.70 -1.47 -16.25
C ILE A 230 -26.06 -0.06 -16.27
N PRO A 231 -25.46 0.37 -17.40
CA PRO A 231 -25.02 1.74 -17.57
C PRO A 231 -26.22 2.67 -17.73
N THR A 232 -26.49 3.49 -16.72
CA THR A 232 -27.33 4.69 -16.87
C THR A 232 -26.45 5.86 -17.30
N PRO A 233 -26.84 6.63 -18.33
CA PRO A 233 -26.15 7.85 -18.67
C PRO A 233 -26.55 8.91 -17.65
N GLN A 234 -25.65 9.26 -16.74
CA GLN A 234 -25.77 10.50 -15.98
C GLN A 234 -24.62 11.44 -16.32
N GLU A 235 -25.00 12.45 -17.10
CA GLU A 235 -24.35 13.74 -17.22
C GLU A 235 -24.11 14.33 -15.83
N ASN A 236 -22.85 14.57 -15.47
CA ASN A 236 -22.33 15.89 -15.15
C ASN A 236 -20.85 15.75 -14.77
N GLY A 237 -20.01 16.39 -15.59
CA GLY A 237 -18.60 16.09 -15.70
C GLY A 237 -17.73 16.64 -14.59
N PHE A 238 -16.72 15.85 -14.25
CA PHE A 238 -15.33 16.29 -14.15
C PHE A 238 -14.43 15.13 -14.63
N HIS A 239 -13.92 15.24 -15.86
CA HIS A 239 -12.68 14.62 -16.37
C HIS A 239 -12.43 13.09 -16.35
N GLU A 240 -13.43 12.20 -16.31
CA GLU A 240 -13.18 10.74 -16.44
C GLU A 240 -13.27 10.15 -17.86
N GLN A 241 -13.73 10.94 -18.86
CA GLN A 241 -14.04 10.41 -20.20
C GLN A 241 -12.81 10.21 -21.10
N GLY A 242 -11.65 10.79 -20.76
CA GLY A 242 -10.40 10.67 -21.51
C GLY A 242 -9.64 9.36 -21.26
N ASP A 243 -9.51 8.95 -20.00
CA ASP A 243 -8.71 7.78 -19.60
C ASP A 243 -9.32 6.45 -20.06
N ALA A 244 -10.65 6.35 -20.06
CA ALA A 244 -11.37 5.14 -20.51
C ALA A 244 -11.23 4.91 -22.02
N TYR A 245 -11.19 6.00 -22.81
CA TYR A 245 -10.99 5.93 -24.26
C TYR A 245 -9.54 5.55 -24.60
N GLU A 246 -8.57 6.09 -23.88
CA GLU A 246 -7.16 5.78 -24.07
C GLU A 246 -6.84 4.31 -23.74
N LEU A 247 -7.40 3.79 -22.64
CA LEU A 247 -7.23 2.38 -22.24
C LEU A 247 -7.87 1.41 -23.25
N SER A 248 -9.04 1.77 -23.80
CA SER A 248 -9.70 0.99 -24.86
C SER A 248 -8.86 0.92 -26.13
N ASN A 249 -8.27 2.05 -26.55
CA ASN A 249 -7.36 2.09 -27.69
C ASN A 249 -6.10 1.24 -27.46
N ARG A 250 -5.48 1.33 -26.28
CA ARG A 250 -4.31 0.53 -25.90
C ARG A 250 -4.62 -0.97 -25.88
N LYS A 251 -5.82 -1.37 -25.41
CA LYS A 251 -6.31 -2.75 -25.48
C LYS A 251 -6.36 -3.25 -26.93
N ILE A 252 -6.95 -2.48 -27.84
CA ILE A 252 -7.09 -2.87 -29.26
C ILE A 252 -5.71 -3.00 -29.92
N LEU A 253 -4.81 -2.04 -29.70
CA LEU A 253 -3.44 -2.09 -30.21
C LEU A 253 -2.69 -3.34 -29.71
N ARG A 254 -2.77 -3.63 -28.41
CA ARG A 254 -2.21 -4.86 -27.82
C ARG A 254 -2.79 -6.10 -28.49
N GLN A 255 -4.10 -6.15 -28.71
CA GLN A 255 -4.75 -7.29 -29.35
C GLN A 255 -4.27 -7.51 -30.79
N PHE A 256 -4.13 -6.44 -31.59
CA PHE A 256 -3.57 -6.56 -32.94
C PHE A 256 -2.14 -7.11 -32.92
N ILE A 257 -1.26 -6.59 -32.05
CA ILE A 257 0.12 -7.07 -31.92
C ILE A 257 0.16 -8.53 -31.49
N MET A 258 -0.63 -8.89 -30.47
CA MET A 258 -0.69 -10.27 -29.96
C MET A 258 -1.25 -11.26 -30.98
N ASN A 259 -2.14 -10.81 -31.87
CA ASN A 259 -2.66 -11.61 -32.99
C ASN A 259 -1.71 -11.66 -34.20
N GLY A 260 -0.67 -10.81 -34.24
CA GLY A 260 0.25 -10.68 -35.37
C GLY A 260 -0.26 -9.76 -36.49
N ASP A 261 -1.35 -9.02 -36.28
CA ASP A 261 -1.91 -8.08 -37.26
C ASP A 261 -1.24 -6.70 -37.16
N ILE A 262 0.03 -6.63 -37.58
CA ILE A 262 0.85 -5.43 -37.44
C ILE A 262 0.40 -4.30 -38.37
N ASP A 263 -0.23 -4.61 -39.50
CA ASP A 263 -0.72 -3.58 -40.43
C ASP A 263 -1.95 -2.85 -39.87
N SER A 264 -2.80 -3.52 -39.10
CA SER A 264 -3.84 -2.84 -38.32
C SER A 264 -3.24 -1.93 -37.23
N VAL A 265 -2.13 -2.32 -36.60
CA VAL A 265 -1.42 -1.48 -35.62
C VAL A 265 -0.94 -0.17 -36.26
N PHE A 266 -0.29 -0.24 -37.41
CA PHE A 266 0.18 0.96 -38.12
C PHE A 266 -0.98 1.92 -38.47
N ARG A 267 -2.10 1.37 -38.97
CA ARG A 267 -3.29 2.18 -39.29
C ARG A 267 -3.85 2.87 -38.05
N SER A 268 -4.08 2.09 -36.98
CA SER A 268 -4.61 2.62 -35.72
C SER A 268 -3.67 3.63 -35.05
N LEU A 269 -2.35 3.42 -35.07
CA LEU A 269 -1.38 4.38 -34.54
C LEU A 269 -1.35 5.68 -35.35
N HIS A 270 -1.44 5.59 -36.68
CA HIS A 270 -1.48 6.79 -37.52
C HIS A 270 -2.75 7.62 -37.28
N GLU A 271 -3.88 6.95 -37.03
CA GLU A 271 -5.17 7.58 -36.78
C GLU A 271 -5.29 8.15 -35.36
N TRP A 272 -4.93 7.36 -34.34
CA TRP A 272 -5.19 7.71 -32.93
C TRP A 272 -4.01 8.43 -32.27
N TYR A 273 -2.77 8.15 -32.71
CA TYR A 273 -1.55 8.66 -32.09
C TYR A 273 -0.51 9.11 -33.15
N PRO A 274 -0.86 10.02 -34.08
CA PRO A 274 0.01 10.40 -35.19
C PRO A 274 1.39 10.90 -34.75
N GLN A 275 1.49 11.51 -33.56
CA GLN A 275 2.75 11.96 -32.96
C GLN A 275 3.78 10.83 -32.74
N ILE A 276 3.34 9.59 -32.52
CA ILE A 276 4.22 8.42 -32.34
C ILE A 276 4.85 8.02 -33.69
N MET A 277 4.13 8.26 -34.79
CA MET A 277 4.51 7.88 -36.15
C MET A 277 5.33 8.96 -36.89
N GLN A 278 5.32 10.21 -36.43
CA GLN A 278 6.05 11.31 -37.08
C GLN A 278 7.57 11.29 -36.89
N ILE A 279 8.09 10.37 -36.06
CA ILE A 279 9.53 10.24 -35.83
C ILE A 279 10.02 9.07 -36.69
N ASP A 280 10.56 9.39 -37.88
CA ASP A 280 11.06 8.39 -38.85
C ASP A 280 12.22 7.52 -38.30
N THR A 281 12.75 7.85 -37.12
CA THR A 281 13.74 7.10 -36.33
C THR A 281 13.18 6.50 -35.03
N SER A 282 11.85 6.45 -34.87
CA SER A 282 11.21 5.92 -33.67
C SER A 282 11.58 4.45 -33.47
N VAL A 283 12.10 4.12 -32.28
CA VAL A 283 12.35 2.75 -31.85
C VAL A 283 11.08 1.88 -32.02
N ILE A 284 9.89 2.48 -31.88
CA ILE A 284 8.61 1.79 -32.10
C ILE A 284 8.41 1.42 -33.57
N CYS A 285 8.67 2.32 -34.50
CA CYS A 285 8.57 2.01 -35.93
C CYS A 285 9.52 0.86 -36.29
N PHE A 286 10.75 0.88 -35.76
CA PHE A 286 11.70 -0.22 -35.95
C PHE A 286 11.19 -1.55 -35.36
N LEU A 287 10.65 -1.53 -34.13
CA LEU A 287 10.10 -2.72 -33.48
C LEU A 287 8.89 -3.28 -34.23
N LEU A 288 7.98 -2.43 -34.70
CA LEU A 288 6.81 -2.85 -35.49
C LEU A 288 7.21 -3.39 -36.86
N HIS A 289 8.17 -2.76 -37.55
CA HIS A 289 8.70 -3.31 -38.80
C HIS A 289 9.40 -4.65 -38.59
N SER A 290 10.16 -4.79 -37.50
CA SER A 290 10.80 -6.05 -37.12
C SER A 290 9.76 -7.13 -36.82
N GLN A 291 8.72 -6.79 -36.05
CA GLN A 291 7.64 -7.73 -35.76
C GLN A 291 6.90 -8.15 -37.03
N ARG A 292 6.57 -7.21 -37.91
CA ARG A 292 5.94 -7.51 -39.20
C ARG A 292 6.80 -8.47 -40.04
N PHE A 293 8.12 -8.28 -40.04
CA PHE A 293 9.04 -9.21 -40.69
C PHE A 293 9.04 -10.61 -40.06
N ILE A 294 8.97 -10.70 -38.73
CA ILE A 294 8.83 -11.97 -38.00
C ILE A 294 7.52 -12.67 -38.38
N GLU A 295 6.42 -11.93 -38.54
CA GLU A 295 5.14 -12.51 -39.00
C GLU A 295 5.26 -13.09 -40.41
N TYR A 296 5.94 -12.40 -41.34
CA TYR A 296 6.22 -12.97 -42.66
C TYR A 296 7.10 -14.23 -42.59
N ILE A 297 8.12 -14.25 -41.73
CA ILE A 297 8.93 -15.46 -41.52
C ILE A 297 8.05 -16.60 -40.99
N ARG A 298 7.13 -16.34 -40.07
CA ARG A 298 6.23 -17.36 -39.52
C ARG A 298 5.39 -18.02 -40.63
N ASP A 299 4.81 -17.20 -41.52
CA ASP A 299 4.02 -17.69 -42.66
C ASP A 299 4.87 -18.51 -43.62
N VAL A 300 6.06 -18.02 -43.96
CA VAL A 300 7.00 -18.71 -44.84
C VAL A 300 7.44 -20.06 -44.24
N ILE A 301 7.75 -20.12 -42.95
CA ILE A 301 8.15 -21.36 -42.27
C ILE A 301 7.00 -22.37 -42.20
N ALA A 302 5.79 -21.90 -41.89
CA ALA A 302 4.57 -22.72 -41.91
C ALA A 302 4.29 -23.30 -43.30
N LEU A 303 4.70 -22.61 -44.37
CA LEU A 303 4.54 -23.04 -45.75
C LEU A 303 5.67 -23.96 -46.26
N LEU A 304 6.91 -23.80 -45.79
CA LEU A 304 8.09 -24.37 -46.46
C LEU A 304 8.75 -25.60 -45.81
N ALA A 305 8.73 -25.78 -44.49
CA ALA A 305 9.72 -26.71 -43.89
C ALA A 305 9.38 -27.41 -42.57
N TYR A 306 8.41 -26.94 -41.77
CA TYR A 306 8.16 -27.54 -40.45
C TYR A 306 6.66 -27.74 -40.21
N GLU A 307 6.26 -28.94 -39.79
CA GLU A 307 4.89 -29.20 -39.29
C GLU A 307 4.57 -28.36 -38.04
N ASP A 308 5.60 -28.05 -37.23
CA ASP A 308 5.52 -27.16 -36.09
C ASP A 308 6.61 -26.07 -36.21
N PRO A 309 6.25 -24.84 -36.63
CA PRO A 309 7.18 -23.73 -36.81
C PRO A 309 7.99 -23.37 -35.55
N SER A 310 7.48 -23.67 -34.35
CA SER A 310 8.16 -23.38 -33.08
C SER A 310 9.43 -24.21 -32.86
N LYS A 311 9.57 -25.34 -33.58
CA LYS A 311 10.76 -26.20 -33.55
C LYS A 311 11.84 -25.80 -34.55
N SER A 312 11.60 -24.76 -35.35
CA SER A 312 12.60 -24.24 -36.28
C SER A 312 13.80 -23.62 -35.53
N CYS A 313 14.93 -23.46 -36.22
CA CYS A 313 16.10 -22.79 -35.66
C CYS A 313 15.84 -21.32 -35.25
N VAL A 314 14.77 -20.72 -35.77
CA VAL A 314 14.28 -19.38 -35.42
C VAL A 314 13.00 -19.42 -34.59
N GLY A 315 12.61 -20.59 -34.06
CA GLY A 315 11.38 -20.76 -33.29
C GLY A 315 11.27 -19.86 -32.05
N HIS A 316 12.42 -19.44 -31.50
CA HIS A 316 12.49 -18.44 -30.42
C HIS A 316 11.89 -17.08 -30.81
N LEU A 317 12.00 -16.66 -32.07
CA LEU A 317 11.36 -15.44 -32.59
C LEU A 317 9.84 -15.58 -32.72
N LEU A 318 9.36 -16.83 -32.80
CA LEU A 318 7.95 -17.15 -32.94
C LEU A 318 7.23 -17.30 -31.59
N HIS A 319 7.94 -17.13 -30.48
CA HIS A 319 7.34 -17.20 -29.15
C HIS A 319 6.42 -15.99 -28.90
N SER A 320 5.31 -16.19 -28.19
CA SER A 320 4.35 -15.12 -27.86
C SER A 320 5.00 -13.98 -27.07
N GLY A 321 6.03 -14.28 -26.28
CA GLY A 321 6.80 -13.29 -25.52
C GLY A 321 7.44 -12.20 -26.38
N GLN A 322 7.74 -12.47 -27.66
CA GLN A 322 8.23 -11.45 -28.58
C GLN A 322 7.13 -10.43 -28.93
N ARG A 323 5.89 -10.90 -29.15
CA ARG A 323 4.72 -10.02 -29.39
C ARG A 323 4.37 -9.23 -28.14
N GLU A 324 4.49 -9.84 -26.96
CA GLU A 324 4.26 -9.19 -25.68
C GLU A 324 5.22 -8.01 -25.47
N PHE A 325 6.52 -8.20 -25.71
CA PHE A 325 7.51 -7.13 -25.64
C PHE A 325 7.19 -5.96 -26.57
N VAL A 326 6.79 -6.23 -27.82
CA VAL A 326 6.41 -5.19 -28.78
C VAL A 326 5.14 -4.47 -28.33
N ALA A 327 4.17 -5.19 -27.78
CA ALA A 327 2.94 -4.59 -27.25
C ALA A 327 3.20 -3.70 -26.04
N ASP A 328 4.09 -4.10 -25.13
CA ASP A 328 4.49 -3.31 -23.97
C ASP A 328 5.24 -2.04 -24.39
N ALA A 329 6.14 -2.14 -25.37
CA ALA A 329 6.87 -0.98 -25.91
C ALA A 329 5.93 0.04 -26.57
N VAL A 330 4.98 -0.43 -27.40
CA VAL A 330 3.96 0.44 -28.02
C VAL A 330 3.09 1.09 -26.94
N ASN A 331 2.62 0.32 -25.95
CA ASN A 331 1.82 0.80 -24.84
C ASN A 331 2.54 1.89 -24.03
N ALA A 332 3.81 1.66 -23.67
CA ALA A 332 4.64 2.60 -22.94
C ALA A 332 4.80 3.93 -23.70
N MET A 333 4.96 3.87 -25.03
CA MET A 333 5.08 5.06 -25.87
C MET A 333 3.77 5.81 -26.05
N VAL A 334 2.63 5.12 -26.10
CA VAL A 334 1.33 5.77 -26.02
C VAL A 334 1.25 6.59 -24.73
N LEU A 335 1.47 5.96 -23.57
CA LEU A 335 1.45 6.62 -22.26
C LEU A 335 2.43 7.81 -22.15
N ALA A 336 3.61 7.71 -22.77
CA ALA A 336 4.61 8.78 -22.77
C ALA A 336 4.15 10.03 -23.55
N THR A 337 3.27 9.85 -24.54
CA THR A 337 2.79 10.93 -25.41
C THR A 337 1.42 11.48 -25.03
N SER A 338 0.79 10.93 -23.99
CA SER A 338 -0.55 11.33 -23.52
C SER A 338 -0.53 12.72 -22.84
N PRO A 339 -1.55 13.57 -23.10
CA PRO A 339 -1.62 14.91 -22.52
C PRO A 339 -1.78 14.83 -21.00
N GLY A 340 -0.82 15.40 -20.25
CA GLY A 340 -0.81 15.36 -18.78
C GLY A 340 0.33 14.55 -18.18
N SER A 341 1.10 13.82 -19.00
CA SER A 341 2.33 13.15 -18.56
C SER A 341 3.34 14.17 -18.03
N LYS A 342 3.57 14.18 -16.72
CA LYS A 342 4.69 14.92 -16.11
C LYS A 342 5.98 14.33 -16.68
N ARG A 343 6.99 15.16 -16.98
CA ARG A 343 8.31 14.76 -17.54
C ARG A 343 9.16 13.90 -16.59
N THR A 344 8.58 12.89 -15.95
CA THR A 344 9.25 11.89 -15.14
C THR A 344 9.16 10.56 -15.87
N GLU A 345 10.17 9.70 -15.74
CA GLU A 345 10.28 8.37 -16.36
C GLU A 345 9.21 7.36 -15.87
N ASP A 346 8.10 7.86 -15.32
CA ASP A 346 7.08 7.09 -14.62
C ASP A 346 6.23 6.21 -15.54
N TRP A 347 6.26 6.44 -16.85
CA TRP A 347 5.52 5.69 -17.88
C TRP A 347 6.17 4.36 -18.27
N ALA A 348 7.44 4.14 -17.93
CA ALA A 348 8.18 2.95 -18.37
C ALA A 348 7.92 1.70 -17.50
N PHE A 349 7.45 1.89 -16.26
CA PHE A 349 7.19 0.82 -15.31
C PHE A 349 5.99 1.14 -14.42
N SER A 350 5.17 0.13 -14.16
CA SER A 350 4.10 0.20 -13.17
C SER A 350 4.64 0.32 -11.73
N SER A 351 3.79 0.74 -10.80
CA SER A 351 4.12 0.78 -9.37
C SER A 351 4.54 -0.58 -8.81
N LEU A 352 3.92 -1.67 -9.31
CA LEU A 352 4.28 -3.03 -8.94
C LEU A 352 5.74 -3.35 -9.32
N GLU A 353 6.14 -3.03 -10.54
CA GLU A 353 7.48 -3.31 -11.03
C GLU A 353 8.54 -2.44 -10.35
N LYS A 354 8.22 -1.17 -10.08
CA LYS A 354 9.09 -0.30 -9.27
C LYS A 354 9.33 -0.91 -7.89
N LEU A 355 8.28 -1.41 -7.24
CA LEU A 355 8.36 -2.05 -5.94
C LEU A 355 9.17 -3.35 -5.99
N LEU A 356 8.97 -4.19 -7.02
CA LEU A 356 9.75 -5.42 -7.21
C LEU A 356 11.23 -5.11 -7.42
N LYS A 357 11.57 -4.09 -8.23
CA LYS A 357 12.96 -3.65 -8.43
C LYS A 357 13.59 -3.15 -7.13
N GLN A 358 12.88 -2.33 -6.37
CA GLN A 358 13.32 -1.84 -5.06
C GLN A 358 13.55 -3.00 -4.08
N LEU A 359 12.63 -3.97 -4.04
CA LEU A 359 12.74 -5.13 -3.18
C LEU A 359 13.95 -6.00 -3.52
N THR A 360 14.19 -6.24 -4.82
CA THR A 360 15.40 -6.91 -5.31
C THR A 360 16.65 -6.17 -4.86
N GLN A 361 16.69 -4.85 -5.05
CA GLN A 361 17.84 -4.02 -4.69
C GLN A 361 18.11 -4.02 -3.18
N CYS A 362 17.08 -3.81 -2.36
CA CYS A 362 17.19 -3.91 -0.90
C CYS A 362 17.65 -5.30 -0.45
N SER A 363 17.19 -6.37 -1.11
CA SER A 363 17.61 -7.73 -0.81
C SER A 363 19.10 -7.93 -1.09
N LEU A 364 19.61 -7.38 -2.19
CA LEU A 364 21.02 -7.45 -2.57
C LEU A 364 21.89 -6.65 -1.60
N GLU A 365 21.49 -5.43 -1.25
CA GLU A 365 22.23 -4.58 -0.31
C GLU A 365 22.32 -5.19 1.09
N ARG A 366 21.20 -5.75 1.58
CA ARG A 366 21.21 -6.49 2.84
C ARG A 366 22.18 -7.67 2.80
N ARG A 367 22.21 -8.40 1.69
CA ARG A 367 23.12 -9.54 1.49
C ARG A 367 24.58 -9.09 1.50
N ALA A 368 24.90 -7.98 0.84
CA ALA A 368 26.24 -7.39 0.84
C ALA A 368 26.68 -7.01 2.27
N LEU A 369 25.79 -6.43 3.08
CA LEU A 369 26.06 -6.08 4.48
C LEU A 369 26.33 -7.30 5.37
N TYR A 370 25.75 -8.46 5.05
CA TYR A 370 25.95 -9.71 5.80
C TYR A 370 26.93 -10.68 5.11
N GLY A 371 27.86 -10.17 4.30
CA GLY A 371 28.93 -10.98 3.71
C GLY A 371 28.42 -12.00 2.68
N GLU A 372 27.50 -11.59 1.82
CA GLU A 372 26.86 -12.41 0.78
C GLU A 372 25.98 -13.56 1.31
N GLN A 373 25.61 -13.52 2.58
CA GLN A 373 24.72 -14.50 3.21
C GLN A 373 23.24 -14.10 3.10
N GLY A 374 22.37 -15.09 2.89
CA GLY A 374 20.92 -14.93 2.73
C GLY A 374 20.41 -15.25 1.32
N GLU A 375 19.10 -15.43 1.17
CA GLU A 375 18.49 -15.68 -0.14
C GLU A 375 18.29 -14.38 -0.93
N VAL A 376 18.52 -14.45 -2.25
CA VAL A 376 18.17 -13.37 -3.19
C VAL A 376 16.67 -13.42 -3.42
N PHE A 377 16.03 -12.26 -3.41
CA PHE A 377 14.64 -12.14 -3.83
C PHE A 377 14.51 -12.51 -5.32
N ASP A 378 13.78 -13.60 -5.58
CA ASP A 378 13.47 -14.10 -6.92
C ASP A 378 11.96 -14.30 -7.03
N VAL A 379 11.31 -13.46 -7.85
CA VAL A 379 9.87 -13.52 -8.12
C VAL A 379 9.45 -14.88 -8.66
N HIS A 380 10.21 -15.49 -9.57
CA HIS A 380 9.85 -16.78 -10.15
C HIS A 380 9.85 -17.87 -9.08
N LYS A 381 10.87 -17.88 -8.20
CA LYS A 381 10.92 -18.80 -7.06
C LYS A 381 9.73 -18.59 -6.13
N VAL A 382 9.42 -17.34 -5.77
CA VAL A 382 8.32 -17.01 -4.84
C VAL A 382 6.95 -17.46 -5.38
N VAL A 383 6.68 -17.23 -6.67
CA VAL A 383 5.40 -17.59 -7.30
C VAL A 383 5.21 -19.11 -7.41
N HIS A 384 6.28 -19.87 -7.67
CA HIS A 384 6.17 -21.31 -7.93
C HIS A 384 6.35 -22.19 -6.68
N THR A 385 6.89 -21.66 -5.58
CA THR A 385 7.10 -22.43 -4.35
C THR A 385 5.81 -22.59 -3.50
N ARG A 386 4.77 -21.77 -3.73
CA ARG A 386 3.52 -21.81 -2.94
C ARG A 386 2.48 -22.86 -3.37
N ARG A 387 2.76 -23.73 -4.35
CA ARG A 387 1.81 -24.78 -4.80
C ARG A 387 1.83 -26.08 -3.96
N SER A 388 2.52 -26.12 -2.82
CA SER A 388 2.67 -27.37 -2.03
C SER A 388 2.21 -27.27 -0.57
N ILE A 389 1.18 -26.48 -0.27
CA ILE A 389 0.46 -26.59 1.01
C ILE A 389 -1.01 -26.79 0.69
N VAL A 390 -1.42 -28.06 0.65
CA VAL A 390 -2.81 -28.53 0.76
C VAL A 390 -3.07 -28.87 2.21
#